data_AF-A0A7R8WT73-F1
#
_entry.id   AF-A0A7R8WT73-F1
#
_cell.length_a   1.000
_cell.length_b   1.000
_cell.length_c   1.000
_cell.angle_alpha   90.00
_cell.angle_beta   90.00
_cell.angle_gamma   90.00
#
_symmetry.space_group_name_H-M   'P 1'
#
loop_
_entity.id
_entity.type
_entity.pdbx_description
1 polymer ?
#
loop_
_entity_poly.entity_id
_entity_poly.type
_entity_poly.pdbx_seq_one_letter_code
_entity_poly.pdbx_strand_id
1 'polypeptide(L)'
;PPDDDLSRDWLLRHGCAAALAVTLKERSSATVTLEFSEAKVTKCLQNYILSDRSINHSSNEVKTLVASFSAFLARSVAPPSSAKLLPPPYLRALVPALVNGTKEKNTIVRSSSESALVEVLWLRHGDDLQKECLETLEEGAREALSDVIVKVLRRVANQPEGKEEELDETVLT
;
A
#
# COMPACT_ATOMS: atom_id res chain seq x y z
N PRO A 1 8.23 -5.88 35.99
CA PRO A 1 6.95 -6.03 35.25
C PRO A 1 7.11 -5.58 33.79
N PRO A 2 6.91 -6.47 32.80
CA PRO A 2 7.01 -6.11 31.40
C PRO A 2 5.61 -5.73 30.88
N ASP A 3 5.18 -4.49 31.08
CA ASP A 3 3.86 -4.00 30.61
C ASP A 3 3.94 -2.70 29.78
N ASP A 4 5.12 -2.28 29.34
CA ASP A 4 5.30 -1.00 28.62
C ASP A 4 5.49 -1.10 27.11
N ASP A 5 5.42 -2.30 26.52
CA ASP A 5 5.73 -2.48 25.09
C ASP A 5 4.50 -2.24 24.18
N LEU A 6 3.31 -2.66 24.62
CA LEU A 6 2.07 -2.54 23.84
C LEU A 6 1.63 -1.08 23.62
N SER A 7 1.79 -0.22 24.62
CA SER A 7 1.40 1.20 24.55
C SER A 7 2.33 2.03 23.66
N ARG A 8 3.64 1.71 23.65
CA ARG A 8 4.61 2.34 22.76
C ARG A 8 4.41 1.91 21.32
N ASP A 9 4.14 0.62 21.10
CA ASP A 9 3.84 0.06 19.79
C ASP A 9 2.52 0.65 19.24
N TRP A 10 1.51 0.85 20.10
CA TRP A 10 0.28 1.56 19.73
C TRP A 10 0.54 3.02 19.33
N LEU A 11 1.27 3.79 20.14
CA LEU A 11 1.57 5.20 19.85
C LEU A 11 2.41 5.38 18.58
N LEU A 12 3.36 4.46 18.31
CA LEU A 12 4.13 4.46 17.08
C LEU A 12 3.24 4.11 15.87
N ARG A 13 2.34 3.13 15.99
CA ARG A 13 1.43 2.74 14.90
C ARG A 13 0.43 3.86 14.60
N HIS A 14 -0.23 4.41 15.61
CA HIS A 14 -1.18 5.50 15.45
C HIS A 14 -0.51 6.83 15.10
N GLY A 15 0.64 7.12 15.69
CA GLY A 15 1.42 8.32 15.39
C GLY A 15 2.01 8.30 13.98
N CYS A 16 2.53 7.16 13.52
CA CYS A 16 2.96 6.98 12.13
C CYS A 16 1.76 6.97 11.16
N ALA A 17 0.63 6.39 11.55
CA ALA A 17 -0.61 6.44 10.76
C ALA A 17 -1.13 7.87 10.60
N ALA A 18 -1.17 8.64 11.68
CA ALA A 18 -1.59 10.03 11.68
C ALA A 18 -0.61 10.91 10.89
N ALA A 19 0.69 10.77 11.13
CA ALA A 19 1.71 11.48 10.37
C ALA A 19 1.61 11.17 8.88
N LEU A 20 1.37 9.90 8.54
CA LEU A 20 1.22 9.48 7.15
C LEU A 20 -0.08 10.01 6.53
N ALA A 21 -1.20 9.91 7.24
CA ALA A 21 -2.48 10.47 6.81
C ALA A 21 -2.38 11.98 6.57
N VAL A 22 -1.70 12.72 7.43
CA VAL A 22 -1.40 14.14 7.24
C VAL A 22 -0.55 14.35 6.00
N THR A 23 0.55 13.59 5.81
CA THR A 23 1.37 13.72 4.60
C THR A 23 0.64 13.38 3.31
N LEU A 24 -0.36 12.50 3.36
CA LEU A 24 -1.21 12.17 2.20
C LEU A 24 -2.25 13.27 1.96
N LYS A 25 -2.92 13.75 3.02
CA LYS A 25 -3.98 14.78 2.97
C LYS A 25 -3.45 16.14 2.51
N GLU A 26 -2.28 16.54 3.01
CA GLU A 26 -1.60 17.79 2.61
C GLU A 26 -1.08 17.76 1.16
N ARG A 27 -1.01 16.59 0.51
CA ARG A 27 -0.38 16.40 -0.82
C ARG A 27 -1.36 16.27 -1.99
N SER A 28 -2.67 16.37 -1.75
CA SER A 28 -3.70 16.39 -2.82
C SER A 28 -3.54 17.55 -3.83
N SER A 29 -2.61 18.48 -3.60
CA SER A 29 -2.43 19.70 -4.39
C SER A 29 -1.01 19.99 -4.92
N ALA A 30 -0.01 19.13 -4.73
CA ALA A 30 1.37 19.45 -5.16
C ALA A 30 2.12 18.28 -5.82
N THR A 31 2.39 18.44 -7.12
CA THR A 31 3.31 17.64 -7.95
C THR A 31 4.74 17.82 -7.42
N VAL A 32 5.26 16.83 -6.69
CA VAL A 32 6.64 16.89 -6.16
C VAL A 32 7.51 15.83 -6.81
N THR A 33 8.44 16.33 -7.62
CA THR A 33 9.69 15.69 -8.05
C THR A 33 10.51 15.28 -6.82
N LEU A 34 10.97 14.03 -6.80
CA LEU A 34 11.74 13.43 -5.71
C LEU A 34 13.09 14.14 -5.48
N GLU A 35 13.12 15.13 -4.58
CA GLU A 35 14.31 15.47 -3.78
C GLU A 35 13.99 15.06 -2.34
N PHE A 36 14.30 13.81 -2.05
CA PHE A 36 13.85 13.08 -0.86
C PHE A 36 14.63 13.50 0.39
N SER A 37 14.22 14.59 1.03
CA SER A 37 14.73 15.02 2.34
C SER A 37 13.80 14.64 3.51
N GLU A 38 13.32 13.40 3.57
CA GLU A 38 12.92 12.73 4.82
C GLU A 38 13.18 11.21 4.74
N ALA A 39 14.42 10.83 4.42
CA ALA A 39 14.87 9.44 4.30
C ALA A 39 14.69 8.57 5.57
N LYS A 40 14.17 9.10 6.68
CA LYS A 40 13.90 8.36 7.92
C LYS A 40 12.47 7.85 8.00
N VAL A 41 11.45 8.66 7.70
CA VAL A 41 10.04 8.27 7.84
C VAL A 41 9.69 7.17 6.85
N THR A 42 10.03 7.38 5.57
CA THR A 42 9.82 6.38 4.53
C THR A 42 10.63 5.12 4.81
N LYS A 43 11.86 5.24 5.31
CA LYS A 43 12.70 4.08 5.61
C LYS A 43 12.23 3.30 6.85
N CYS A 44 11.71 3.98 7.86
CA CYS A 44 11.05 3.35 9.01
C CYS A 44 9.78 2.62 8.60
N LEU A 45 8.96 3.23 7.74
CA LEU A 45 7.73 2.62 7.21
C LEU A 45 8.03 1.48 6.24
N GLN A 46 9.07 1.61 5.42
CA GLN A 46 9.63 0.55 4.59
C GLN A 46 10.06 -0.64 5.47
N ASN A 47 10.83 -0.39 6.53
CA ASN A 47 11.21 -1.43 7.48
C ASN A 47 10.00 -2.06 8.19
N TYR A 48 8.98 -1.25 8.49
CA TYR A 48 7.73 -1.75 9.09
C TYR A 48 6.97 -2.67 8.14
N ILE A 49 6.83 -2.29 6.86
CA ILE A 49 6.19 -3.11 5.82
C ILE A 49 6.96 -4.41 5.59
N LEU A 50 8.29 -4.35 5.56
CA LEU A 50 9.17 -5.51 5.40
C LEU A 50 9.21 -6.44 6.64
N SER A 51 8.73 -5.98 7.81
CA SER A 51 8.81 -6.74 9.07
C SER A 51 7.70 -7.77 9.30
N ASP A 52 6.88 -8.09 8.28
CA ASP A 52 5.75 -9.04 8.33
C ASP A 52 4.60 -8.63 9.30
N ARG A 53 4.71 -7.46 9.93
CA ARG A 53 3.75 -6.94 10.94
C ARG A 53 2.68 -5.99 10.38
N SER A 54 2.70 -5.72 9.07
CA SER A 54 1.91 -4.65 8.48
C SER A 54 0.49 -5.10 8.07
N ILE A 55 0.38 -6.05 7.16
CA ILE A 55 -0.93 -6.49 6.63
C ILE A 55 -1.51 -7.69 7.37
N ASN A 56 -0.69 -8.48 8.06
CA ASN A 56 -1.16 -9.52 8.96
C ASN A 56 -1.56 -8.96 10.34
N HIS A 57 -1.56 -7.63 10.48
CA HIS A 57 -1.91 -6.95 11.72
C HIS A 57 -3.38 -7.19 12.09
N SER A 58 -3.66 -7.32 13.39
CA SER A 58 -5.03 -7.45 13.91
C SER A 58 -5.92 -6.21 13.68
N SER A 59 -5.36 -5.08 13.25
CA SER A 59 -6.09 -3.81 13.09
C SER A 59 -6.32 -3.57 11.61
N ASN A 60 -7.60 -3.39 11.27
CA ASN A 60 -8.03 -3.06 9.92
C ASN A 60 -7.53 -1.68 9.48
N GLU A 61 -7.40 -0.72 10.41
CA GLU A 61 -6.90 0.62 10.10
C GLU A 61 -5.43 0.58 9.66
N VAL A 62 -4.60 -0.21 10.35
CA VAL A 62 -3.19 -0.40 9.98
C VAL A 62 -3.08 -1.06 8.61
N LYS A 63 -3.90 -2.07 8.34
CA LYS A 63 -3.96 -2.74 7.02
C LYS A 63 -4.32 -1.77 5.90
N THR A 64 -5.39 -0.99 6.08
CA THR A 64 -5.84 0.02 5.10
C THR A 64 -4.78 1.10 4.89
N LEU A 65 -4.14 1.58 5.95
CA LEU A 65 -3.06 2.56 5.86
C LEU A 65 -1.87 2.04 5.04
N VAL A 66 -1.46 0.79 5.29
CA VAL A 66 -0.37 0.14 4.56
C VAL A 66 -0.72 0.07 3.07
N ALA A 67 -1.96 -0.28 2.71
CA ALA A 67 -2.42 -0.27 1.33
C ALA A 67 -2.36 1.15 0.72
N SER A 68 -2.89 2.17 1.39
CA SER A 68 -2.84 3.56 0.91
C SER A 68 -1.42 4.08 0.72
N PHE A 69 -0.51 3.76 1.64
CA PHE A 69 0.89 4.15 1.50
C PHE A 69 1.59 3.44 0.35
N SER A 70 1.26 2.17 0.15
CA SER A 70 1.81 1.37 -0.94
C SER A 70 1.41 1.94 -2.30
N ALA A 71 0.14 2.34 -2.44
CA ALA A 71 -0.36 3.05 -3.60
C ALA A 71 0.37 4.38 -3.82
N PHE A 72 0.58 5.15 -2.76
CA PHE A 72 1.31 6.41 -2.82
C PHE A 72 2.78 6.24 -3.23
N LEU A 73 3.47 5.25 -2.67
CA LEU A 73 4.86 4.95 -3.02
C LEU A 73 4.96 4.54 -4.47
N ALA A 74 4.05 3.67 -4.93
CA ALA A 74 3.96 3.29 -6.33
C ALA A 74 3.85 4.54 -7.21
N ARG A 75 2.81 5.37 -7.04
CA ARG A 75 2.63 6.61 -7.82
C ARG A 75 3.83 7.54 -7.80
N SER A 76 4.55 7.61 -6.67
CA SER A 76 5.72 8.48 -6.53
C SER A 76 6.93 8.01 -7.36
N VAL A 77 7.09 6.70 -7.55
CA VAL A 77 8.15 6.12 -8.41
C VAL A 77 7.66 5.84 -9.84
N ALA A 78 6.37 6.05 -10.07
CA ALA A 78 5.61 5.73 -11.26
C ALA A 78 5.01 6.96 -11.97
N PRO A 79 5.78 8.01 -12.33
CA PRO A 79 5.24 9.09 -13.14
C PRO A 79 5.05 8.63 -14.60
N PRO A 80 3.98 9.07 -15.31
CA PRO A 80 3.66 8.63 -16.68
C PRO A 80 4.82 8.70 -17.69
N SER A 81 5.81 9.56 -17.46
CA SER A 81 6.96 9.79 -18.32
C SER A 81 8.13 8.82 -18.08
N SER A 82 8.20 8.12 -16.95
CA SER A 82 9.32 7.22 -16.61
C SER A 82 8.89 6.15 -15.61
N ALA A 83 8.00 5.29 -16.08
CA ALA A 83 7.38 4.26 -15.29
C ALA A 83 8.39 3.27 -14.69
N LYS A 84 8.46 3.14 -13.36
CA LYS A 84 9.31 2.15 -12.68
C LYS A 84 8.56 1.46 -11.56
N LEU A 85 8.81 0.16 -11.41
CA LEU A 85 8.36 -0.59 -10.24
C LEU A 85 9.11 -0.17 -8.97
N LEU A 86 8.50 -0.47 -7.83
CA LEU A 86 9.21 -0.48 -6.56
C LEU A 86 10.36 -1.51 -6.60
N PRO A 87 11.46 -1.30 -5.86
CA PRO A 87 12.58 -2.23 -5.88
C PRO A 87 12.15 -3.66 -5.48
N PRO A 88 12.75 -4.72 -6.04
CA PRO A 88 12.29 -6.11 -5.85
C PRO A 88 12.08 -6.58 -4.41
N PRO A 89 12.92 -6.21 -3.41
CA PRO A 89 12.66 -6.58 -2.02
C PRO A 89 11.32 -6.06 -1.49
N TYR A 90 10.90 -4.87 -1.95
CA TYR A 90 9.60 -4.30 -1.60
C TYR A 90 8.46 -5.07 -2.26
N LEU A 91 8.57 -5.34 -3.56
CA LEU A 91 7.54 -6.11 -4.28
C LEU A 91 7.32 -7.48 -3.65
N ARG A 92 8.41 -8.18 -3.31
CA ARG A 92 8.34 -9.52 -2.69
C ARG A 92 7.67 -9.54 -1.33
N ALA A 93 7.77 -8.47 -0.54
CA ALA A 93 7.08 -8.38 0.74
C ALA A 93 5.64 -7.84 0.58
N LEU A 94 5.48 -6.80 -0.23
CA LEU A 94 4.26 -6.02 -0.31
C LEU A 94 3.18 -6.71 -1.15
N VAL A 95 3.55 -7.33 -2.28
CA VAL A 95 2.57 -7.94 -3.17
C VAL A 95 1.86 -9.12 -2.52
N PRO A 96 2.55 -10.10 -1.90
CA PRO A 96 1.86 -11.19 -1.20
C PRO A 96 0.98 -10.67 -0.07
N ALA A 97 1.43 -9.62 0.62
CA ALA A 97 0.66 -8.96 1.66
C ALA A 97 -0.64 -8.37 1.08
N LEU A 98 -0.57 -7.52 0.07
CA LEU A 98 -1.78 -6.93 -0.53
C LEU A 98 -2.70 -7.99 -1.12
N VAL A 99 -2.17 -9.07 -1.70
CA VAL A 99 -2.95 -10.23 -2.19
C VAL A 99 -3.69 -10.94 -1.05
N ASN A 100 -3.13 -10.98 0.16
CA ASN A 100 -3.87 -11.43 1.35
C ASN A 100 -4.94 -10.41 1.75
N GLY A 101 -4.63 -9.12 1.68
CA GLY A 101 -5.57 -8.03 1.90
C GLY A 101 -6.82 -8.11 1.01
N THR A 102 -6.69 -8.56 -0.24
CA THR A 102 -7.86 -8.76 -1.14
C THR A 102 -8.78 -9.91 -0.72
N LYS A 103 -8.38 -10.72 0.27
CA LYS A 103 -9.17 -11.85 0.81
C LYS A 103 -9.81 -11.53 2.17
N GLU A 104 -9.62 -10.32 2.68
CA GLU A 104 -10.15 -9.91 3.98
C GLU A 104 -11.69 -9.79 3.98
N LYS A 105 -12.30 -10.09 5.13
CA LYS A 105 -13.75 -9.90 5.34
C LYS A 105 -14.11 -8.42 5.44
N ASN A 106 -13.22 -7.60 5.99
CA ASN A 106 -13.42 -6.17 6.07
C ASN A 106 -13.36 -5.57 4.66
N THR A 107 -14.48 -4.99 4.22
CA THR A 107 -14.64 -4.48 2.86
C THR A 107 -13.70 -3.32 2.54
N ILE A 108 -13.36 -2.50 3.54
CA ILE A 108 -12.45 -1.34 3.39
C ILE A 108 -11.01 -1.84 3.19
N VAL A 109 -10.56 -2.80 4.01
CA VAL A 109 -9.23 -3.41 3.84
C VAL A 109 -9.13 -4.08 2.48
N ARG A 110 -10.18 -4.78 2.07
CA ARG A 110 -10.24 -5.45 0.78
C ARG A 110 -10.16 -4.46 -0.39
N SER A 111 -11.03 -3.46 -0.42
CA SER A 111 -11.07 -2.46 -1.51
C SER A 111 -9.81 -1.60 -1.58
N SER A 112 -9.25 -1.21 -0.43
CA SER A 112 -7.98 -0.47 -0.38
C SER A 112 -6.81 -1.32 -0.88
N SER A 113 -6.75 -2.61 -0.54
CA SER A 113 -5.72 -3.53 -1.04
C SER A 113 -5.82 -3.78 -2.54
N GLU A 114 -7.04 -3.95 -3.05
CA GLU A 114 -7.31 -4.06 -4.50
C GLU A 114 -6.85 -2.81 -5.24
N SER A 115 -7.21 -1.63 -4.74
CA SER A 115 -6.82 -0.34 -5.34
C SER A 115 -5.31 -0.15 -5.30
N ALA A 116 -4.67 -0.47 -4.18
CA ALA A 116 -3.21 -0.38 -4.05
C ALA A 116 -2.48 -1.30 -5.03
N LEU A 117 -2.98 -2.52 -5.28
CA LEU A 117 -2.39 -3.41 -6.27
C LEU A 117 -2.51 -2.86 -7.70
N VAL A 118 -3.62 -2.19 -8.04
CA VAL A 118 -3.78 -1.54 -9.35
C VAL A 118 -2.71 -0.47 -9.57
N GLU A 119 -2.38 0.29 -8.53
CA GLU A 119 -1.35 1.34 -8.56
C GLU A 119 0.07 0.74 -8.58
N VAL A 120 0.36 -0.24 -7.72
CA VAL A 120 1.68 -0.90 -7.63
C VAL A 120 2.06 -1.61 -8.94
N LEU A 121 1.09 -2.25 -9.59
CA LEU A 121 1.30 -2.98 -10.85
C LEU A 121 1.06 -2.12 -12.09
N TRP A 122 0.59 -0.89 -11.89
CA TRP A 122 0.28 0.06 -12.95
C TRP A 122 -0.70 -0.47 -14.01
N LEU A 123 -1.71 -1.21 -13.57
CA LEU A 123 -2.61 -1.96 -14.47
C LEU A 123 -3.46 -1.08 -15.40
N ARG A 124 -3.55 0.22 -15.10
CA ARG A 124 -4.30 1.19 -15.92
C ARG A 124 -3.55 1.65 -17.17
N HIS A 125 -2.23 1.44 -17.24
CA HIS A 125 -1.40 1.99 -18.31
C HIS A 125 -0.69 0.91 -19.15
N GLY A 126 -0.96 -0.36 -18.88
CA GLY A 126 -0.43 -1.49 -19.62
C GLY A 126 -0.06 -2.66 -18.73
N ASP A 127 0.61 -3.64 -19.33
CA ASP A 127 0.93 -4.92 -18.70
C ASP A 127 2.43 -5.10 -18.45
N ASP A 128 3.28 -4.18 -18.88
CA ASP A 128 4.74 -4.36 -18.86
C ASP A 128 5.26 -4.46 -17.42
N LEU A 129 4.90 -3.50 -16.56
CA LEU A 129 5.28 -3.53 -15.15
C LEU A 129 4.58 -4.64 -14.38
N GLN A 130 3.38 -5.04 -14.78
CA GLN A 130 2.72 -6.22 -14.22
C GLN A 130 3.55 -7.49 -14.49
N LYS A 131 4.02 -7.69 -15.73
CA LYS A 131 4.85 -8.85 -16.11
C LYS A 131 6.19 -8.84 -15.38
N GLU A 132 6.86 -7.68 -15.37
CA GLU A 132 8.11 -7.50 -14.63
C GLU A 132 7.92 -7.83 -13.14
N CYS A 133 6.83 -7.36 -12.53
CA CYS A 133 6.53 -7.68 -11.13
C CYS A 133 6.37 -9.18 -10.91
N LEU A 134 5.63 -9.89 -11.77
CA LEU A 134 5.44 -11.34 -11.66
C LEU A 134 6.77 -12.11 -11.73
N GLU A 135 7.72 -11.67 -12.54
CA GLU A 135 9.05 -12.28 -12.64
C GLU A 135 9.88 -12.12 -11.35
N THR A 136 9.64 -11.06 -10.57
CA THR A 136 10.35 -10.84 -9.30
C THR A 136 9.87 -11.72 -8.14
N LEU A 137 8.66 -12.29 -8.25
CA LEU A 137 8.00 -13.04 -7.18
C LEU A 137 8.33 -14.53 -7.24
N GLU A 138 8.23 -15.20 -6.09
CA GLU A 138 8.28 -16.66 -6.02
C GLU A 138 7.00 -17.29 -6.60
N GLU A 139 7.07 -18.57 -6.98
CA GLU A 139 6.00 -19.28 -7.70
C GLU A 139 4.63 -19.15 -7.04
N GLY A 140 4.51 -19.45 -5.74
CA GLY A 140 3.23 -19.37 -5.03
C GLY A 140 2.63 -17.96 -4.97
N ALA A 141 3.47 -16.93 -4.75
CA ALA A 141 3.02 -15.54 -4.74
C ALA A 141 2.61 -15.07 -6.15
N ARG A 142 3.34 -15.50 -7.18
CA ARG A 142 3.07 -15.19 -8.58
C ARG A 142 1.73 -15.76 -9.03
N GLU A 143 1.44 -17.02 -8.69
CA GLU A 143 0.16 -17.68 -8.99
C GLU A 143 -1.00 -16.99 -8.29
N ALA A 144 -0.87 -16.73 -6.99
CA ALA A 144 -1.89 -16.05 -6.20
C ALA A 144 -2.19 -14.65 -6.75
N LEU A 145 -1.15 -13.89 -7.13
CA LEU A 145 -1.34 -12.58 -7.75
C LEU A 145 -2.02 -12.68 -9.11
N SER A 146 -1.61 -13.64 -9.96
CA SER A 146 -2.19 -13.82 -11.29
C SER A 146 -3.69 -14.12 -11.21
N ASP A 147 -4.11 -14.95 -10.25
CA ASP A 147 -5.53 -15.24 -10.00
C ASP A 147 -6.31 -13.98 -9.60
N VAL A 148 -5.76 -13.18 -8.69
CA VAL A 148 -6.37 -11.92 -8.22
C VAL A 148 -6.44 -10.89 -9.34
N ILE A 149 -5.41 -10.79 -10.19
CA ILE A 149 -5.42 -9.90 -11.36
C ILE A 149 -6.60 -10.22 -12.26
N VAL A 150 -6.76 -11.50 -12.64
CA VAL A 150 -7.80 -11.94 -13.57
C VAL A 150 -9.20 -11.79 -12.99
N LYS A 151 -9.39 -12.19 -11.73
CA LYS A 151 -10.72 -12.23 -11.11
C LYS A 151 -11.19 -10.86 -10.61
N VAL A 152 -10.26 -9.99 -10.21
CA VAL A 152 -10.56 -8.76 -9.47
C VAL A 152 -9.93 -7.54 -10.12
N LEU A 153 -8.60 -7.47 -10.17
CA LEU A 153 -7.92 -6.19 -10.42
C LEU A 153 -8.15 -5.64 -11.83
N ARG A 154 -8.32 -6.49 -12.84
CA ARG A 154 -8.70 -6.04 -14.19
C ARG A 154 -10.03 -5.29 -14.20
N ARG A 155 -10.98 -5.67 -13.34
CA ARG A 155 -12.24 -4.94 -13.21
C ARG A 155 -12.01 -3.60 -12.53
N VAL A 156 -11.24 -3.58 -11.44
CA VAL A 156 -10.94 -2.37 -10.66
C VAL A 156 -10.15 -1.35 -11.49
N ALA A 157 -9.17 -1.79 -12.27
CA ALA A 157 -8.38 -0.93 -13.17
C ALA A 157 -9.21 -0.28 -14.28
N ASN A 158 -10.33 -0.88 -14.68
CA ASN A 158 -11.23 -0.34 -15.69
C ASN A 158 -12.34 0.55 -15.09
N GLN A 159 -12.50 0.59 -13.77
CA GLN A 159 -13.42 1.53 -13.13
C GLN A 159 -12.79 2.93 -13.08
N PRO A 160 -13.56 4.01 -13.31
CA PRO A 160 -13.06 5.36 -13.06
C PRO A 160 -12.56 5.44 -11.62
N GLU A 161 -11.48 6.20 -11.38
CA GLU A 161 -10.95 6.43 -10.03
C GLU A 161 -12.12 6.83 -9.12
N GLY A 162 -12.52 5.92 -8.24
CA GLY A 162 -13.49 6.25 -7.21
C GLY A 162 -12.88 7.36 -6.38
N LYS A 163 -13.66 8.40 -6.07
CA LYS A 163 -13.27 9.38 -5.05
C LYS A 163 -12.75 8.58 -3.87
N GLU A 164 -11.50 8.81 -3.45
CA GLU A 164 -11.00 8.34 -2.16
C GLU A 164 -12.13 8.56 -1.16
N GLU A 165 -12.70 7.48 -0.61
CA GLU A 165 -13.67 7.60 0.46
C GLU A 165 -12.92 8.32 1.57
N GLU A 166 -13.28 9.60 1.77
CA GLU A 166 -12.78 10.45 2.84
C GLU A 166 -12.78 9.59 4.10
N LEU A 167 -11.59 9.39 4.68
CA LEU A 167 -11.44 8.72 5.96
C LEU A 167 -12.38 9.43 6.94
N ASP A 168 -13.51 8.80 7.22
CA ASP A 168 -14.63 9.37 7.96
C ASP A 168 -14.12 9.94 9.29
N GLU A 169 -14.19 11.27 9.44
CA GLU A 169 -13.73 12.03 10.61
C GLU A 169 -14.72 11.86 11.78
N THR A 170 -14.94 10.63 12.26
CA THR A 170 -15.90 10.35 13.34
C THR A 170 -15.28 9.75 14.62
N VAL A 171 -14.03 10.06 14.96
CA VAL A 171 -13.52 9.86 16.33
C VAL A 171 -12.66 11.04 16.78
N LEU A 172 -13.32 12.14 17.16
CA LEU A 172 -12.82 13.14 18.11
C LEU A 172 -14.02 13.91 18.68
N THR A 173 -14.72 13.28 19.63
CA THR A 173 -15.51 13.99 20.66
C THR A 173 -15.31 13.34 22.00
#